data_AF-A0A920M9H9-F1
#
_entry.id   AF-A0A920M9H9-F1
#
_cell.length_a   1.000
_cell.length_b   1.000
_cell.length_c   1.000
_cell.angle_alpha   90.00
_cell.angle_beta   90.00
_cell.angle_gamma   90.00
#
_symmetry.space_group_name_H-M   'P 1'
#
loop_
_entity.id
_entity.type
_entity.pdbx_description
1 polymer ?
#
loop_
_entity_poly.entity_id
_entity_poly.type
_entity_poly.pdbx_seq_one_letter_code
_entity_poly.pdbx_strand_id
1 'polypeptide(L)' 'MRLVKQGAVKINDEKIDDPKLSIEKNQELLVQVGKRRFLKIKT' A
#
# COMPACT_ATOMS: atom_id res chain seq x y z
N MET A 1 6.27 11.16 -5.17
CA MET A 1 6.56 10.33 -3.95
C MET A 1 6.10 11.04 -2.66
N ARG A 2 4.85 11.55 -2.60
CA ARG A 2 4.36 12.38 -1.48
C ARG A 2 3.49 11.59 -0.48
N LEU A 3 2.63 10.69 -0.98
CA LEU A 3 1.66 9.96 -0.14
C LEU A 3 2.30 8.88 0.74
N VAL A 4 3.29 8.14 0.22
CA VAL A 4 3.99 7.07 0.96
C VAL A 4 4.83 7.67 2.10
N LYS A 5 5.66 8.69 1.81
CA LYS A 5 6.44 9.40 2.84
C LYS A 5 5.59 10.11 3.90
N GLN A 6 4.37 10.51 3.54
CA GLN A 6 3.42 11.11 4.49
C GLN A 6 2.63 10.06 5.29
N GLY A 7 2.87 8.77 5.04
CA GLY A 7 2.22 7.71 5.79
C GLY A 7 0.73 7.56 5.49
N ALA A 8 0.28 8.10 4.36
CA ALA A 8 -1.11 8.04 3.93
C ALA A 8 -1.42 6.74 3.18
N VAL A 9 -0.46 5.83 3.03
CA VAL A 9 -0.62 4.55 2.34
C VAL A 9 -0.44 3.42 3.34
N LYS A 10 -1.37 2.47 3.32
CA LYS A 10 -1.29 1.20 4.04
C LYS A 10 -1.42 0.04 3.08
N ILE A 11 -0.80 -1.09 3.40
CA ILE A 11 -0.97 -2.37 2.72
C ILE A 11 -1.31 -3.39 3.79
N ASN A 12 -2.43 -4.11 3.66
CA ASN A 12 -2.87 -5.11 4.63
C ASN A 12 -2.90 -4.56 6.09
N ASP A 13 -3.43 -3.35 6.26
CA ASP A 13 -3.44 -2.58 7.51
C ASP A 13 -2.09 -2.11 8.06
N GLU A 14 -0.97 -2.50 7.44
CA GLU A 14 0.36 -2.01 7.77
C GLU A 14 0.68 -0.70 7.05
N LYS A 15 1.21 0.28 7.78
CA LYS A 15 1.62 1.55 7.20
C LYS A 15 2.93 1.37 6.44
N ILE A 16 2.94 1.77 5.18
CA ILE A 16 4.15 1.71 4.35
C ILE A 16 4.75 3.11 4.26
N ASP A 17 6.01 3.23 4.64
CA ASP A 17 6.84 4.43 4.51
C ASP A 17 7.94 4.28 3.46
N ASP A 18 8.27 3.03 3.08
CA ASP A 18 9.19 2.72 1.98
C ASP A 18 8.48 2.63 0.61
N PRO A 19 8.67 3.63 -0.28
CA PRO A 19 8.14 3.59 -1.65
C PRO A 19 8.88 2.65 -2.59
N LYS A 20 9.97 2.01 -2.16
CA LYS A 20 10.68 0.96 -2.89
C LYS A 20 10.36 -0.44 -2.38
N LEU A 21 9.32 -0.58 -1.54
CA LEU A 21 8.86 -1.89 -1.06
C LEU A 21 8.63 -2.83 -2.25
N SER A 22 9.37 -3.94 -2.27
CA SER A 22 9.16 -5.03 -3.22
C SER A 22 8.00 -5.89 -2.75
N ILE A 23 7.09 -6.16 -3.66
CA ILE A 23 5.92 -6.99 -3.44
C ILE A 23 6.15 -8.33 -4.14
N GLU A 24 5.87 -9.45 -3.46
CA GLU A 24 5.96 -10.78 -4.05
C GLU A 24 4.80 -11.01 -5.05
N LYS A 25 5.11 -11.68 -6.16
CA LYS A 25 4.10 -12.09 -7.15
C LYS A 25 3.24 -13.24 -6.60
N ASN A 26 1.99 -13.38 -7.06
CA ASN A 26 0.97 -14.32 -6.56
C ASN A 26 0.40 -14.00 -5.18
N GLN A 27 0.51 -12.75 -4.73
CA GLN A 27 -0.13 -12.29 -3.50
C GLN A 27 -1.32 -11.37 -3.79
N GLU A 28 -2.35 -11.49 -2.96
CA GLU A 28 -3.46 -10.56 -2.90
C GLU A 28 -3.18 -9.50 -1.83
N LEU A 29 -3.12 -8.24 -2.24
CA LEU A 29 -2.76 -7.13 -1.37
C LEU A 29 -3.90 -6.12 -1.34
N LEU A 30 -4.25 -5.70 -0.13
CA LEU A 30 -5.21 -4.64 0.09
C LEU A 30 -4.47 -3.35 0.37
N VAL A 31 -4.35 -2.51 -0.67
CA VAL A 31 -3.72 -1.20 -0.58
C VAL A 31 -4.79 -0.17 -0.22
N GLN A 32 -4.58 0.54 0.89
CA GLN A 32 -5.41 1.65 1.32
C GLN A 32 -4.64 2.96 1.16
N VAL A 33 -5.27 3.95 0.53
CA VAL A 33 -4.75 5.31 0.41
C VAL A 33 -5.69 6.28 1.12
N GLY A 34 -5.23 6.84 2.24
CA GLY A 34 -6.04 7.67 3.13
C GLY A 34 -7.21 6.88 3.75
N LYS A 35 -8.30 7.57 4.12
CA LYS A 35 -9.44 6.93 4.82
C LYS A 35 -10.43 6.22 3.88
N ARG A 36 -10.54 6.64 2.62
CA ARG A 36 -11.66 6.28 1.74
C ARG A 36 -11.28 5.52 0.46
N ARG A 37 -10.00 5.42 0.10
CA ARG A 37 -9.57 4.73 -1.12
C ARG A 37 -8.97 3.38 -0.75
N PHE A 38 -9.59 2.32 -1.25
CA PHE A 38 -9.14 0.94 -1.09
C PHE A 38 -8.97 0.33 -2.47
N LEU A 39 -7.88 -0.40 -2.67
CA LEU A 39 -7.57 -1.08 -3.91
C LEU A 39 -7.07 -2.47 -3.57
N LYS A 40 -7.71 -3.48 -4.15
CA LYS A 40 -7.23 -4.85 -4.08
C LYS A 40 -6.41 -5.14 -5.33
N ILE A 41 -5.15 -5.51 -5.15
CA ILE A 41 -4.24 -5.90 -6.23
C ILE A 41 -4.02 -7.40 -6.12
N LYS A 42 -4.13 -8.10 -7.25
CA LYS A 42 -3.75 -9.51 -7.38
C LYS A 42 -2.64 -9.55 -8.43
N THR A 43 -1.44 -9.93 -7.99
CA THR A 43 -0.22 -9.93 -8.81
C THR A 43 0.17 -11.34 -9.21
#